data_AF-A0AB35IFY2-F1
#
_entry.id   AF-A0AB35IFY2-F1
#
_cell.length_a   1.000
_cell.length_b   1.000
_cell.length_c   1.000
_cell.angle_alpha   90.00
_cell.angle_beta   90.00
_cell.angle_gamma   90.00
#
_symmetry.space_group_name_H-M   'P 1'
#
loop_
_entity.id
_entity.type
_entity.pdbx_description
1 polymer ?
#
loop_
_entity_poly.entity_id
_entity_poly.type
_entity_poly.pdbx_seq_one_letter_code
_entity_poly.pdbx_strand_id
1 'polypeptide(L)'
;MIIVMKMTATEKDVEKVSKMVTDKGLNVSVVNGTGQSVIGIIGDTTQIDPKAIEVDEAVDHVMRVSEPYKLANRAFHPDDTIVDVAGVKV
;
A
#
# COMPACT_ATOMS: atom_id res chain seq x y z
N MET A 1 -0.63 1.95 -1.60
CA MET A 1 0.53 1.67 -0.70
C MET A 1 1.72 2.44 -1.24
N ILE A 2 2.65 2.91 -0.41
CA ILE A 2 3.90 3.52 -0.83
C ILE A 2 5.08 2.74 -0.25
N ILE A 3 6.13 2.57 -1.04
CA ILE A 3 7.40 1.96 -0.67
C ILE A 3 8.42 3.09 -0.69
N VAL A 4 9.09 3.32 0.44
CA VAL A 4 10.19 4.26 0.53
C VAL A 4 11.48 3.48 0.33
N MET A 5 12.26 3.86 -0.69
CA MET A 5 13.57 3.26 -0.96
C MET A 5 14.64 3.97 -0.14
N LYS A 6 15.70 3.25 0.23
CA LYS A 6 16.88 3.84 0.87
C LYS A 6 17.59 4.82 -0.07
N MET A 7 18.31 5.78 0.50
CA MET A 7 19.13 6.72 -0.27
C MET A 7 20.24 6.04 -1.08
N THR A 8 20.68 4.84 -0.66
CA THR A 8 21.70 4.04 -1.33
C THR A 8 21.13 3.12 -2.41
N ALA A 9 19.81 3.08 -2.58
CA ALA A 9 19.17 2.24 -3.58
C ALA A 9 19.53 2.71 -4.99
N THR A 10 19.94 1.78 -5.84
CA THR A 10 20.26 2.04 -7.24
C THR A 10 19.00 1.99 -8.10
N GLU A 11 19.06 2.52 -9.32
CA GLU A 11 17.96 2.40 -10.28
C GLU A 11 17.59 0.93 -10.55
N LYS A 12 18.56 0.01 -10.50
CA LYS A 12 18.30 -1.43 -10.64
C LYS A 12 17.45 -1.98 -9.50
N ASP A 13 17.66 -1.48 -8.29
CA ASP A 13 16.88 -1.91 -7.12
C ASP A 13 15.44 -1.40 -7.23
N VAL A 14 15.27 -0.15 -7.66
CA VAL A 14 13.95 0.43 -7.94
C VAL A 14 13.22 -0.37 -9.02
N GLU A 15 13.92 -0.77 -10.08
CA GLU A 15 13.35 -1.57 -11.16
C GLU A 15 13.00 -2.99 -10.71
N LYS A 16 13.85 -3.61 -9.88
CA LYS A 16 13.61 -4.93 -9.27
C LYS A 16 12.35 -4.91 -8.39
N VAL A 17 12.25 -3.93 -7.49
CA VAL A 17 11.09 -3.78 -6.61
C VAL A 17 9.83 -3.46 -7.42
N SER A 18 9.95 -2.61 -8.45
CA SER A 18 8.86 -2.32 -9.37
C SER A 18 8.36 -3.57 -10.09
N LYS A 19 9.25 -4.42 -10.60
CA LYS A 19 8.89 -5.70 -11.25
C LYS A 19 8.17 -6.65 -10.31
N MET A 20 8.63 -6.81 -9.06
CA MET A 20 7.96 -7.65 -8.07
C MET A 20 6.49 -7.27 -7.84
N VAL A 21 6.17 -5.97 -7.95
CA VAL A 21 4.80 -5.47 -7.80
C VAL A 21 4.02 -5.64 -9.11
N THR A 22 4.63 -5.33 -10.26
CA THR A 22 4.01 -5.52 -11.58
C THR A 22 3.67 -6.99 -11.88
N ASP A 23 4.52 -7.93 -11.45
CA ASP A 23 4.30 -9.37 -11.59
C ASP A 23 3.07 -9.87 -10.82
N LYS A 24 2.63 -9.11 -9.81
CA LYS A 24 1.38 -9.37 -9.06
C LYS A 24 0.16 -8.72 -9.71
N GLY A 25 0.30 -8.14 -10.91
CA GLY A 25 -0.79 -7.48 -11.64
C GLY A 25 -1.15 -6.09 -11.13
N LEU A 26 -0.25 -5.45 -10.38
CA LEU A 26 -0.46 -4.11 -9.82
C LEU A 26 0.35 -3.08 -10.59
N ASN A 27 -0.17 -1.85 -10.66
CA ASN A 27 0.56 -0.76 -11.29
C ASN A 27 1.48 -0.08 -10.29
N VAL A 28 2.66 0.32 -10.77
CA VAL A 28 3.65 1.06 -10.01
C VAL A 28 3.86 2.45 -10.60
N SER A 29 4.02 3.44 -9.73
CA SER A 29 4.39 4.80 -10.08
C SER A 29 5.64 5.15 -9.28
N VAL A 30 6.74 5.40 -9.98
CA VAL A 30 8.03 5.72 -9.36
C VAL A 30 8.19 7.24 -9.33
N VAL A 31 8.51 7.77 -8.16
CA VAL A 31 8.83 9.18 -7.95
C VAL A 31 10.27 9.26 -7.46
N ASN A 32 11.16 9.74 -8.32
CA ASN A 32 12.56 9.96 -7.95
C ASN A 32 12.68 11.36 -7.34
N GLY A 33 12.80 11.41 -6.01
CA GLY A 33 13.14 12.64 -5.30
C GLY A 33 14.64 12.91 -5.29
N THR A 34 15.03 14.14 -4.97
CA THR A 34 16.43 14.58 -4.90
C THR A 34 17.27 13.84 -3.86
N GLY A 35 16.65 13.12 -2.92
CA GLY A 35 17.35 12.32 -1.91
C GLY A 35 16.85 10.88 -1.78
N GLN A 36 15.60 10.59 -2.13
CA GLN A 36 14.97 9.29 -1.92
C GLN A 36 14.03 8.99 -3.08
N SER A 37 13.97 7.71 -3.48
CA SER A 37 12.98 7.25 -4.45
C SER A 37 11.79 6.66 -3.73
N VAL A 38 10.58 7.01 -4.16
CA VAL A 38 9.33 6.52 -3.60
C VAL A 38 8.59 5.78 -4.70
N ILE A 39 8.15 4.55 -4.41
CA ILE A 39 7.36 3.74 -5.33
C ILE A 39 5.93 3.69 -4.79
N GLY A 40 5.01 4.35 -5.50
CA GLY A 40 3.58 4.26 -5.27
C GLY A 40 3.00 3.03 -5.94
N ILE A 41 2.29 2.20 -5.18
CA ILE A 41 1.53 1.07 -5.70
C ILE A 41 0.07 1.49 -5.90
N ILE A 42 -0.42 1.35 -7.12
CA ILE A 42 -1.76 1.70 -7.56
C ILE A 42 -2.53 0.40 -7.87
N GLY A 43 -3.62 0.18 -7.15
CA GLY A 43 -4.49 -0.99 -7.31
C GLY A 43 -4.89 -1.62 -5.97
N ASP A 44 -5.46 -2.83 -6.04
CA ASP A 44 -5.87 -3.58 -4.86
C ASP A 44 -4.65 -4.24 -4.18
N THR A 45 -4.15 -3.55 -3.15
CA THR A 45 -2.99 -4.00 -2.36
C THR A 45 -3.37 -4.85 -1.15
N THR A 46 -4.63 -5.30 -1.04
CA THR A 46 -5.09 -6.16 0.07
C THR A 46 -4.33 -7.49 0.11
N GLN A 47 -3.94 -8.02 -1.05
CA GLN A 47 -3.19 -9.28 -1.19
C GLN A 47 -1.67 -9.12 -1.05
N ILE A 48 -1.16 -7.88 -0.91
CA ILE A 48 0.27 -7.65 -0.67
C ILE A 48 0.53 -7.48 0.83
N ASP A 49 1.38 -8.37 1.35
CA ASP A 49 2.03 -8.20 2.64
C ASP A 49 3.16 -7.15 2.51
N PRO A 50 3.09 -6.00 3.21
CA PRO A 50 4.17 -5.02 3.25
C PRO A 50 5.51 -5.64 3.68
N LYS A 51 5.47 -6.61 4.61
CA LYS A 51 6.69 -7.25 5.12
C LYS A 51 7.46 -7.99 4.04
N ALA A 52 6.78 -8.57 3.06
CA ALA A 52 7.44 -9.25 1.96
C ALA A 52 8.30 -8.30 1.11
N ILE A 53 7.95 -7.01 1.09
CA ILE A 53 8.67 -5.97 0.35
C ILE A 53 9.75 -5.34 1.25
N GLU A 54 9.49 -5.15 2.55
CA GLU A 54 10.46 -4.63 3.52
C GLU A 54 11.69 -5.52 3.74
N VAL A 55 11.64 -6.80 3.32
CA VAL A 55 12.78 -7.72 3.38
C VAL A 55 13.88 -7.35 2.38
N ASP A 56 13.57 -6.61 1.32
CA ASP A 56 14.59 -6.19 0.34
C ASP A 56 15.52 -5.12 0.96
N GLU A 57 16.83 -5.33 0.85
CA GLU A 57 17.83 -4.44 1.46
C GLU A 57 17.76 -3.00 0.93
N ALA A 58 17.24 -2.80 -0.29
CA ALA A 58 17.09 -1.47 -0.89
C ALA A 58 15.84 -0.72 -0.39
N VAL A 59 14.92 -1.41 0.29
CA VAL A 59 13.71 -0.82 0.88
C VAL A 59 14.03 -0.31 2.28
N ASP A 60 13.58 0.91 2.56
CA ASP A 60 13.70 1.51 3.88
C ASP A 60 12.50 1.11 4.76
N HIS A 61 11.29 1.40 4.28
CA HIS A 61 10.04 1.00 4.94
C HIS A 61 8.85 1.09 3.97
N VAL A 62 7.75 0.39 4.28
CA VAL A 62 6.52 0.37 3.47
C VAL A 62 5.35 0.90 4.28
N MET A 63 4.62 1.87 3.71
CA MET A 63 3.45 2.47 4.35
C MET A 63 2.18 2.28 3.51
N ARG A 64 1.08 1.91 4.16
CA ARG A 64 -0.23 1.91 3.53
C ARG A 64 -0.82 3.32 3.60
N VAL A 65 -1.03 3.94 2.43
CA VAL A 65 -1.66 5.27 2.32
C VAL A 65 -3.15 5.22 2.67
N SER A 66 -3.80 4.07 2.42
CA SER A 66 -5.20 3.83 2.76
C SER A 66 -5.30 2.95 4.00
N GLU A 67 -6.21 3.29 4.90
CA GLU A 67 -6.53 2.47 6.06
C GLU A 67 -7.05 1.09 5.62
N PRO A 68 -6.60 -0.01 6.26
CA PRO A 68 -6.92 -1.37 5.82
C PRO A 68 -8.41 -1.74 5.99
N TYR A 69 -9.20 -0.92 6.67
CA TYR A 69 -10.62 -1.11 6.98
C TYR A 69 -11.53 -0.20 6.16
N LYS A 70 -11.24 -0.04 4.86
CA LYS A 70 -11.94 0.90 3.96
C LYS A 70 -13.48 0.77 4.00
N LEU A 71 -14.04 -0.43 4.15
CA LEU A 71 -15.49 -0.64 4.19
C LEU A 71 -16.14 -0.29 5.55
N ALA A 72 -15.40 -0.43 6.64
CA ALA A 72 -15.89 -0.13 7.99
C ALA A 72 -15.51 1.29 8.46
N ASN A 73 -14.77 2.03 7.64
CA ASN A 73 -14.31 3.38 7.95
C ASN A 73 -15.45 4.39 7.78
N ARG A 74 -15.68 5.26 8.78
CA ARG A 74 -16.65 6.37 8.66
C ARG A 74 -16.33 7.35 7.52
N ALA A 75 -15.06 7.44 7.09
CA ALA A 75 -14.70 8.23 5.91
C ALA A 75 -15.28 7.67 4.59
N PHE A 76 -15.63 6.38 4.55
CA PHE A 76 -16.21 5.69 3.38
C PHE A 76 -17.64 5.18 3.61
N HIS A 77 -18.06 5.01 4.85
CA HIS A 77 -19.42 4.69 5.27
C HIS A 77 -19.84 5.67 6.39
N PRO A 78 -20.22 6.92 6.04
CA PRO A 78 -20.46 7.98 7.03
C PRO A 78 -21.70 7.73 7.88
N ASP A 79 -22.68 7.03 7.32
CA ASP A 79 -23.93 6.67 7.98
C ASP A 79 -23.71 5.54 9.00
N ASP A 80 -24.53 5.53 10.04
CA ASP A 80 -24.49 4.46 11.03
C ASP A 80 -25.04 3.16 10.42
N THR A 81 -24.27 2.08 10.50
CA THR A 81 -24.77 0.74 10.20
C THR A 81 -25.67 0.29 11.34
N ILE A 82 -26.98 0.26 11.13
CA ILE A 82 -27.95 -0.25 12.09
C ILE A 82 -28.32 -1.68 11.73
N VAL A 83 -28.08 -2.62 12.63
CA VAL A 83 -28.46 -4.04 12.49
C VAL A 83 -29.74 -4.29 13.26
N ASP A 84 -30.80 -4.74 12.55
CA ASP A 84 -32.07 -5.14 13.18
C ASP A 84 -32.03 -6.62 13.55
N VAL A 85 -32.14 -6.90 14.85
CA VAL A 85 -32.25 -8.25 15.40
C VAL A 85 -33.64 -8.40 16.02
N ALA A 86 -34.55 -9.00 15.27
CA ALA A 86 -35.92 -9.29 15.71
C ALA A 86 -36.69 -8.06 16.24
N GLY A 87 -36.52 -6.90 15.61
CA GLY A 87 -37.15 -5.63 15.96
C GLY A 87 -36.33 -4.76 16.91
N VAL A 88 -35.17 -5.23 17.38
CA VAL A 88 -34.23 -4.45 18.18
C VAL A 88 -33.09 -3.95 17.28
N LYS A 89 -32.99 -2.63 17.13
CA LYS A 89 -31.94 -1.96 16.35
C LYS A 89 -30.67 -1.81 17.20
N VAL A 90 -29.51 -2.21 16.66
CA VAL A 90 -28.18 -2.13 17.27
C VAL A 90 -27.21 -1.41 16.35
#